data_AF-A0A9D1FVU5-F1
#
_entry.id   AF-A0A9D1FVU5-F1
#
_cell.length_a   1.000
_cell.length_b   1.000
_cell.length_c   1.000
_cell.angle_alpha   90.00
_cell.angle_beta   90.00
_cell.angle_gamma   90.00
#
_symmetry.space_group_name_H-M   'P 1'
#
loop_
_entity.id
_entity.type
_entity.pdbx_description
1 polymer ?
#
loop_
_entity_poly.entity_id
_entity_poly.type
_entity_poly.pdbx_seq_one_letter_code
_entity_poly.pdbx_strand_id
1 'polypeptide(L)'
;MGMSASQARLLSLTARLTDNENSGQDISYSKIRLADKMDQLNEDYLNALKATKLTVLTGFNNSEEVYTDISYSLMTGYNTVAAGKQYVVTDKKGRVLVTQQIAAAYEAGNGDLNTFLAKMGYSQADIDITKNSSGGDDDEDKLLAKQKIHEAWDQYLTSVGLEYEDEEHGLEFGYTSFGTDYFSGYPTYTLNGETKALNYEGTTQEQRELYDYALSLTEAYYGDSDSANSLKTAANPENAGYIKYLTNIFQRIQQTGYYTEEDQSKTIKDNAWFEEQLRKGELQLEYYSTTDKKFISTSIDQDSSIQEVEDEREIALVEEKYKMDMAQVEQMDNKFDMELKKLDTEHNALQTEYDSVKSVIDKNVEKTFNIFS
;
A
#
# COMPACT_ATOMS: atom_id res chain seq x y z
N MET A 1 46.06 -33.48 65.80
CA MET A 1 45.89 -33.37 64.34
C MET A 1 44.42 -33.39 63.87
N GLY A 2 43.44 -33.84 64.68
CA GLY A 2 42.04 -33.94 64.23
C GLY A 2 41.26 -32.63 64.04
N MET A 3 41.43 -31.63 64.91
CA MET A 3 40.57 -30.43 64.92
C MET A 3 40.67 -29.54 63.67
N SER A 4 41.89 -29.29 63.16
CA SER A 4 42.08 -28.43 61.98
C SER A 4 41.51 -29.05 60.70
N ALA A 5 41.58 -30.37 60.56
CA ALA A 5 41.03 -31.08 59.42
C ALA A 5 39.48 -31.12 59.45
N SER A 6 38.88 -31.30 60.64
CA SER A 6 37.43 -31.23 60.81
C SER A 6 36.88 -29.83 60.61
N GLN A 7 37.59 -28.78 61.05
CA GLN A 7 37.20 -27.38 60.79
C GLN A 7 37.30 -27.03 59.30
N ALA A 8 38.37 -27.48 58.61
CA ALA A 8 38.49 -27.29 57.16
C ALA A 8 37.36 -28.00 56.40
N ARG A 9 36.95 -29.20 56.82
CA ARG A 9 35.81 -29.92 56.23
C ARG A 9 34.49 -29.19 56.50
N LEU A 10 34.27 -28.70 57.72
CA LEU A 10 33.08 -27.91 58.07
C LEU A 10 32.96 -26.68 57.16
N LEU A 11 34.04 -25.91 56.99
CA LEU A 11 34.10 -24.77 56.08
C LEU A 11 33.80 -25.16 54.62
N SER A 12 34.33 -26.30 54.16
CA SER A 12 34.04 -26.78 52.80
C SER A 12 32.58 -27.19 52.60
N LEU A 13 31.93 -27.75 53.63
CA LEU A 13 30.51 -28.10 53.59
C LEU A 13 29.64 -26.85 53.63
N THR A 14 30.01 -25.85 54.43
CA THR A 14 29.34 -24.54 54.44
C THR A 14 29.41 -23.88 53.06
N ALA A 15 30.58 -23.87 52.42
CA ALA A 15 30.71 -23.32 51.07
C ALA A 15 29.79 -24.03 50.07
N ARG A 16 29.76 -25.37 50.09
CA ARG A 16 28.88 -26.16 49.21
C ARG A 16 27.38 -25.95 49.49
N LEU A 17 26.99 -25.78 50.76
CA LEU A 17 25.62 -25.42 51.15
C LEU A 17 25.23 -24.06 50.58
N THR A 18 26.09 -23.06 50.74
CA THR A 18 25.87 -21.72 50.18
C THR A 18 25.81 -21.76 48.64
N ASP A 19 26.68 -22.51 47.97
CA ASP A 19 26.66 -22.66 46.51
C ASP A 19 25.36 -23.32 46.02
N ASN A 20 24.87 -24.33 46.76
CA ASN A 20 23.61 -25.01 46.48
C ASN A 20 22.41 -24.07 46.66
N GLU A 21 22.35 -23.33 47.78
CA GLU A 21 21.32 -22.30 48.02
C GLU A 21 21.33 -21.22 46.94
N ASN A 22 22.52 -20.75 46.54
CA ASN A 22 22.66 -19.75 45.48
C ASN A 22 22.16 -20.29 44.14
N SER A 23 22.49 -21.55 43.81
CA SER A 23 21.98 -22.22 42.61
C SER A 23 20.44 -22.36 42.65
N GLY A 24 19.87 -22.66 43.81
CA GLY A 24 18.41 -22.73 43.99
C GLY A 24 17.74 -21.37 43.79
N GLN A 25 18.35 -20.30 44.29
CA GLN A 25 17.88 -18.93 44.04
C GLN A 25 17.94 -18.57 42.56
N ASP A 26 19.04 -18.88 41.86
CA ASP A 26 19.20 -18.62 40.43
C ASP A 26 18.12 -19.32 39.58
N ILE A 27 17.78 -20.56 39.92
CA ILE A 27 16.69 -21.30 39.27
C ILE A 27 15.34 -20.67 39.60
N SER A 28 15.09 -20.28 40.87
CA SER A 28 13.86 -19.61 41.26
C SER A 28 13.64 -18.29 40.50
N TYR A 29 14.70 -17.47 40.36
CA TYR A 29 14.64 -16.28 39.50
C TYR A 29 14.38 -16.61 38.03
N SER A 30 14.92 -17.74 37.54
CA SER A 30 14.66 -18.21 36.18
C SER A 30 13.20 -18.64 35.98
N LYS A 31 12.56 -19.24 36.99
CA LYS A 31 11.12 -19.55 36.97
C LYS A 31 10.27 -18.28 36.93
N ILE A 32 10.63 -17.24 37.71
CA ILE A 32 9.92 -15.95 37.66
C ILE A 32 9.97 -15.36 36.25
N ARG A 33 11.15 -15.34 35.62
CA ARG A 33 11.28 -14.87 34.22
C ARG A 33 10.49 -15.72 33.21
N LEU A 34 10.34 -17.02 33.45
CA LEU A 34 9.48 -17.87 32.62
C LEU A 34 8.00 -17.53 32.79
N ALA A 35 7.56 -17.25 34.03
CA ALA A 35 6.19 -16.80 34.30
C ALA A 35 5.91 -15.46 33.59
N ASP A 36 6.83 -14.50 33.67
CA ASP A 36 6.72 -13.22 32.94
C ASP A 36 6.61 -13.46 31.43
N LYS A 37 7.40 -14.39 30.88
CA LYS A 37 7.34 -14.78 29.46
C LYS A 37 6.00 -15.43 29.09
N MET A 38 5.44 -16.23 29.99
CA MET A 38 4.14 -16.88 29.82
C MET A 38 3.02 -15.84 29.74
N ASP A 39 3.05 -14.85 30.62
CA ASP A 39 2.10 -13.73 30.61
C ASP A 39 2.22 -12.92 29.31
N GLN A 40 3.45 -12.60 28.89
CA GLN A 40 3.69 -11.89 27.63
C GLN A 40 3.17 -12.66 26.41
N LEU A 41 3.44 -13.97 26.33
CA LEU A 41 2.93 -14.84 25.26
C LEU A 41 1.39 -14.82 25.20
N ASN A 42 0.73 -14.80 26.34
CA ASN A 42 -0.71 -14.75 26.41
C ASN A 42 -1.26 -13.37 25.99
N GLU A 43 -0.61 -12.27 26.38
CA GLU A 43 -0.97 -10.94 25.91
C GLU A 43 -0.80 -10.80 24.40
N ASP A 44 0.32 -11.24 23.85
CA ASP A 44 0.60 -11.22 22.41
C ASP A 44 -0.45 -12.04 21.62
N TYR A 45 -0.80 -13.22 22.14
CA TYR A 45 -1.86 -14.06 21.57
C TYR A 45 -3.23 -13.36 21.60
N LEU A 46 -3.61 -12.76 22.72
CA LEU A 46 -4.88 -12.03 22.85
C LEU A 46 -4.94 -10.79 21.96
N ASN A 47 -3.80 -10.14 21.72
CA ASN A 47 -3.71 -9.00 20.80
C ASN A 47 -3.86 -9.45 19.34
N ALA A 48 -3.22 -10.56 18.97
CA ALA A 48 -3.36 -11.14 17.64
C ALA A 48 -4.78 -11.64 17.37
N LEU A 49 -5.48 -12.19 18.37
CA LEU A 49 -6.90 -12.57 18.26
C LEU A 49 -7.83 -11.39 17.97
N LYS A 50 -7.42 -10.17 18.35
CA LYS A 50 -8.17 -8.95 18.05
C LYS A 50 -7.74 -8.30 16.74
N ALA A 51 -6.69 -8.81 16.10
CA ALA A 51 -6.21 -8.25 14.84
C ALA A 51 -7.26 -8.51 13.76
N THR A 52 -7.70 -7.42 13.16
CA THR A 52 -8.62 -7.40 12.04
C THR A 52 -7.86 -6.98 10.80
N LYS A 53 -8.37 -7.38 9.65
CA LYS A 53 -7.87 -6.93 8.36
C LYS A 53 -8.94 -6.20 7.56
N LEU A 54 -8.50 -5.37 6.63
CA LEU A 54 -9.39 -4.71 5.69
C LEU A 54 -9.49 -5.52 4.40
N THR A 55 -10.72 -5.77 3.97
CA THR A 55 -11.03 -6.46 2.72
C THR A 55 -11.94 -5.58 1.87
N VAL A 56 -11.88 -5.77 0.56
CA VAL A 56 -12.61 -4.97 -0.42
C VAL A 56 -13.46 -5.89 -1.27
N LEU A 57 -14.71 -5.48 -1.54
CA LEU A 57 -15.61 -6.19 -2.44
C LEU A 57 -15.09 -6.06 -3.90
N THR A 58 -14.63 -7.16 -4.47
CA THR A 58 -14.06 -7.19 -5.84
C THR A 58 -14.97 -7.84 -6.87
N GLY A 59 -16.01 -8.54 -6.44
CA GLY A 59 -17.00 -9.08 -7.37
C GLY A 59 -18.04 -9.94 -6.69
N PHE A 60 -18.75 -10.71 -7.52
CA PHE A 60 -19.77 -11.64 -7.09
C PHE A 60 -19.55 -12.99 -7.78
N ASN A 61 -19.58 -14.07 -7.01
CA ASN A 61 -19.67 -15.43 -7.53
C ASN A 61 -21.14 -15.86 -7.48
N ASN A 62 -21.84 -15.70 -8.61
CA ASN A 62 -23.30 -15.77 -8.69
C ASN A 62 -23.98 -14.70 -7.85
N SER A 63 -24.40 -15.03 -6.63
CA SER A 63 -25.03 -14.13 -5.66
C SER A 63 -24.20 -13.94 -4.40
N GLU A 64 -23.02 -14.57 -4.31
CA GLU A 64 -22.14 -14.47 -3.15
C GLU A 64 -21.09 -13.38 -3.41
N GLU A 65 -20.95 -12.46 -2.45
CA GLU A 65 -19.95 -11.40 -2.46
C GLU A 65 -18.53 -11.98 -2.32
N VAL A 66 -17.61 -11.51 -3.16
CA VAL A 66 -16.20 -11.92 -3.14
C VAL A 66 -15.36 -10.77 -2.63
N TYR A 67 -14.66 -11.02 -1.52
CA TYR A 67 -13.77 -10.08 -0.86
C TYR A 67 -12.31 -10.48 -1.02
N THR A 68 -11.45 -9.50 -1.21
CA THR A 68 -9.99 -9.69 -1.22
C THR A 68 -9.33 -8.69 -0.27
N ASP A 69 -8.19 -9.08 0.31
CA ASP A 69 -7.39 -8.20 1.17
C ASP A 69 -7.10 -6.87 0.48
N ILE A 70 -7.21 -5.78 1.24
CA ILE A 70 -6.99 -4.43 0.71
C ILE A 70 -5.55 -4.30 0.21
N SER A 71 -5.39 -3.65 -0.93
CA SER A 71 -4.08 -3.29 -1.45
C SER A 71 -4.17 -1.99 -2.22
N TYR A 72 -3.05 -1.27 -2.33
CA TYR A 72 -3.00 -0.04 -3.12
C TYR A 72 -3.44 -0.31 -4.57
N SER A 73 -2.89 -1.37 -5.20
CA SER A 73 -3.23 -1.74 -6.58
C SER A 73 -4.71 -2.08 -6.76
N LEU A 74 -5.33 -2.68 -5.74
CA LEU A 74 -6.75 -3.00 -5.79
C LEU A 74 -7.61 -1.76 -5.64
N MET A 75 -7.28 -0.87 -4.69
CA MET A 75 -8.06 0.34 -4.47
C MET A 75 -7.94 1.32 -5.64
N THR A 76 -6.72 1.57 -6.10
CA THR A 76 -6.49 2.51 -7.18
C THR A 76 -6.64 1.88 -8.55
N GLY A 77 -6.87 0.57 -8.68
CA GLY A 77 -6.96 -0.10 -9.97
C GLY A 77 -8.19 0.31 -10.80
N TYR A 78 -8.13 0.09 -12.11
CA TYR A 78 -9.28 0.31 -12.99
C TYR A 78 -10.25 -0.88 -12.92
N ASN A 79 -11.52 -0.62 -12.58
CA ASN A 79 -12.59 -1.61 -12.45
C ASN A 79 -12.25 -2.80 -11.54
N THR A 80 -11.39 -2.59 -10.55
CA THR A 80 -10.98 -3.62 -9.58
C THR A 80 -11.93 -3.74 -8.39
N VAL A 81 -12.67 -2.67 -8.08
CA VAL A 81 -13.66 -2.65 -7.00
C VAL A 81 -15.05 -2.88 -7.60
N ALA A 82 -15.82 -3.81 -7.04
CA ALA A 82 -17.13 -4.22 -7.58
C ALA A 82 -18.14 -3.08 -7.61
N ALA A 83 -18.00 -2.11 -6.71
CA ALA A 83 -18.84 -0.91 -6.65
C ALA A 83 -18.69 0.00 -7.89
N GLY A 84 -17.73 -0.27 -8.79
CA GLY A 84 -17.46 0.55 -9.97
C GLY A 84 -16.92 1.95 -9.64
N LYS A 85 -16.56 2.19 -8.37
CA LYS A 85 -15.97 3.44 -7.91
C LYS A 85 -14.50 3.48 -8.28
N GLN A 86 -14.05 4.64 -8.76
CA GLN A 86 -12.63 4.95 -8.92
C GLN A 86 -12.11 5.56 -7.63
N TYR A 87 -11.02 5.02 -7.08
CA TYR A 87 -10.35 5.61 -5.93
C TYR A 87 -8.98 6.18 -6.27
N VAL A 88 -8.57 7.15 -5.46
CA VAL A 88 -7.19 7.58 -5.32
C VAL A 88 -6.81 7.55 -3.84
N VAL A 89 -5.51 7.42 -3.60
CA VAL A 89 -4.93 7.49 -2.26
C VAL A 89 -4.19 8.81 -2.14
N THR A 90 -4.41 9.53 -1.06
CA THR A 90 -3.75 10.81 -0.78
C THR A 90 -2.98 10.78 0.53
N ASP A 91 -1.97 11.66 0.66
CA ASP A 91 -1.37 11.95 1.96
C ASP A 91 -2.24 12.95 2.74
N LYS A 92 -1.87 13.24 4.00
CA LYS A 92 -2.50 14.28 4.84
C LYS A 92 -2.51 15.68 4.22
N LYS A 93 -1.73 15.94 3.16
CA LYS A 93 -1.66 17.23 2.44
C LYS A 93 -2.54 17.22 1.19
N GLY A 94 -3.21 16.11 0.87
CA GLY A 94 -4.05 15.94 -0.30
C GLY A 94 -3.30 15.62 -1.59
N ARG A 95 -1.97 15.40 -1.54
CA ARG A 95 -1.18 15.01 -2.72
C ARG A 95 -1.49 13.56 -3.07
N VAL A 96 -1.63 13.25 -4.35
CA VAL A 96 -1.97 11.89 -4.81
C VAL A 96 -0.74 10.98 -4.73
N LEU A 97 -0.89 9.83 -4.09
CA LEU A 97 0.09 8.75 -4.15
C LEU A 97 -0.05 8.00 -5.47
N VAL A 98 0.99 8.03 -6.30
CA VAL A 98 0.98 7.41 -7.64
C VAL A 98 2.11 6.40 -7.83
N THR A 99 1.96 5.52 -8.82
CA THR A 99 3.05 4.64 -9.25
C THR A 99 4.12 5.42 -10.01
N GLN A 100 5.33 4.86 -10.12
CA GLN A 100 6.42 5.48 -10.90
C GLN A 100 6.04 5.66 -12.37
N GLN A 101 5.21 4.75 -12.91
CA GLN A 101 4.74 4.84 -14.29
C GLN A 101 3.85 6.09 -14.52
N ILE A 102 2.89 6.33 -13.63
CA ILE A 102 2.00 7.51 -13.72
C ILE A 102 2.80 8.79 -13.52
N ALA A 103 3.72 8.81 -12.55
CA ALA A 103 4.61 9.95 -12.32
C ALA A 103 5.46 10.28 -13.57
N ALA A 104 6.12 9.29 -14.16
CA ALA A 104 6.93 9.48 -15.35
C ALA A 104 6.11 9.95 -16.57
N ALA A 105 4.89 9.44 -16.75
CA ALA A 105 3.99 9.90 -17.79
C ALA A 105 3.57 11.37 -17.58
N TYR A 106 3.28 11.76 -16.33
CA TYR A 106 2.90 13.13 -15.99
C TYR A 106 4.04 14.12 -16.18
N GLU A 107 5.25 13.76 -15.72
CA GLU A 107 6.47 14.56 -15.91
C GLU A 107 6.81 14.76 -17.39
N ALA A 108 6.68 13.69 -18.19
CA ALA A 108 6.92 13.77 -19.62
C ALA A 108 5.89 14.63 -20.36
N GLY A 109 4.64 14.66 -19.89
CA GLY A 109 3.60 15.53 -20.44
C GLY A 109 3.69 16.98 -19.97
N ASN A 110 4.42 17.28 -18.90
CA ASN A 110 4.56 18.63 -18.34
C ASN A 110 3.21 19.37 -18.17
N GLY A 111 2.17 18.65 -17.75
CA GLY A 111 0.82 19.20 -17.58
C GLY A 111 -0.06 19.21 -18.84
N ASP A 112 0.37 18.56 -19.93
CA ASP A 112 -0.46 18.26 -21.11
C ASP A 112 -1.12 16.88 -20.99
N LEU A 113 -2.46 16.85 -21.04
CA LEU A 113 -3.25 15.62 -20.88
C LEU A 113 -2.99 14.63 -22.03
N ASN A 114 -2.89 15.15 -23.25
CA ASN A 114 -2.71 14.37 -24.46
C ASN A 114 -1.39 13.60 -24.46
N THR A 115 -0.30 14.28 -24.09
CA THR A 115 1.03 13.69 -23.94
C THR A 115 1.06 12.69 -22.79
N PHE A 116 0.40 13.00 -21.66
CA PHE A 116 0.25 12.06 -20.55
C PHE A 116 -0.43 10.75 -21.01
N LEU A 117 -1.58 10.86 -21.69
CA LEU A 117 -2.30 9.71 -22.22
C LEU A 117 -1.46 8.95 -23.24
N ALA A 118 -0.76 9.64 -24.14
CA ALA A 118 0.11 9.03 -25.14
C ALA A 118 1.24 8.21 -24.48
N LYS A 119 1.86 8.70 -23.39
CA LYS A 119 2.85 7.95 -22.60
C LYS A 119 2.26 6.73 -21.91
N MET A 120 0.98 6.77 -21.59
CA MET A 120 0.22 5.61 -21.09
C MET A 120 -0.25 4.68 -22.23
N GLY A 121 -0.08 5.05 -23.50
CA GLY A 121 -0.47 4.28 -24.67
C GLY A 121 -1.89 4.54 -25.18
N TYR A 122 -2.50 5.67 -24.81
CA TYR A 122 -3.89 6.01 -25.10
C TYR A 122 -4.04 7.39 -25.76
N SER A 123 -5.15 7.59 -26.46
CA SER A 123 -5.58 8.90 -26.96
C SER A 123 -7.06 9.11 -26.66
N GLN A 124 -7.43 10.32 -26.23
CA GLN A 124 -8.83 10.67 -25.95
C GLN A 124 -9.69 10.85 -27.21
N ALA A 125 -9.10 10.76 -28.41
CA ALA A 125 -9.83 10.84 -29.67
C ALA A 125 -10.89 9.72 -29.78
N ASP A 126 -12.12 10.09 -30.10
CA ASP A 126 -13.27 9.18 -30.24
C ASP A 126 -13.77 9.07 -31.70
N ILE A 127 -12.83 9.17 -32.65
CA ILE A 127 -13.05 8.99 -34.07
C ILE A 127 -12.37 7.70 -34.57
N ASP A 128 -13.01 7.01 -35.52
CA ASP A 128 -12.44 5.85 -36.19
C ASP A 128 -11.60 6.32 -37.39
N ILE A 129 -10.29 6.24 -37.23
CA ILE A 129 -9.26 6.63 -38.19
C ILE A 129 -8.91 5.54 -39.20
N THR A 130 -9.33 4.29 -38.97
CA THR A 130 -8.90 3.13 -39.79
C THR A 130 -9.35 3.26 -41.26
N LYS A 131 -10.28 4.18 -41.51
CA LYS A 131 -10.85 4.53 -42.82
C LYS A 131 -10.16 5.70 -43.51
N ASN A 132 -9.26 6.43 -42.85
CA ASN A 132 -8.63 7.61 -43.45
C ASN A 132 -7.81 7.28 -44.71
N SER A 133 -7.23 6.07 -44.74
CA SER A 133 -6.40 5.55 -45.81
C SER A 133 -7.14 4.84 -46.97
N SER A 134 -8.47 4.67 -46.92
CA SER A 134 -9.17 3.74 -47.83
C SER A 134 -10.33 4.32 -48.66
N GLY A 135 -10.90 5.48 -48.29
CA GLY A 135 -12.09 6.09 -48.92
C GLY A 135 -11.81 7.41 -49.64
N GLY A 136 -12.62 7.74 -50.66
CA GLY A 136 -12.63 9.07 -51.29
C GLY A 136 -13.22 10.15 -50.37
N ASP A 137 -13.23 11.42 -50.81
CA ASP A 137 -13.70 12.55 -49.98
C ASP A 137 -15.20 12.49 -49.62
N ASP A 138 -15.99 11.68 -50.34
CA ASP A 138 -17.44 11.47 -50.12
C ASP A 138 -17.74 10.34 -49.12
N ASP A 139 -16.73 9.80 -48.44
CA ASP A 139 -16.90 8.74 -47.44
C ASP A 139 -17.63 9.26 -46.20
N GLU A 140 -18.72 8.59 -45.81
CA GLU A 140 -19.62 9.01 -44.73
C GLU A 140 -18.89 9.09 -43.38
N ASP A 141 -17.94 8.20 -43.12
CA ASP A 141 -17.18 8.20 -41.86
C ASP A 141 -16.15 9.34 -41.83
N LYS A 142 -15.53 9.68 -42.97
CA LYS A 142 -14.67 10.86 -43.09
C LYS A 142 -15.44 12.15 -42.86
N LEU A 143 -16.64 12.27 -43.42
CA LEU A 143 -17.52 13.41 -43.21
C LEU A 143 -17.91 13.55 -41.73
N LEU A 144 -18.25 12.43 -41.07
CA LEU A 144 -18.59 12.42 -39.65
C LEU A 144 -17.39 12.80 -38.75
N ALA A 145 -16.19 12.32 -39.06
CA ALA A 145 -14.97 12.66 -38.33
C ALA A 145 -14.64 14.16 -38.46
N LYS A 146 -14.73 14.71 -39.69
CA LYS A 146 -14.58 16.15 -39.92
C LYS A 146 -15.63 16.94 -39.13
N GLN A 147 -16.91 16.55 -39.21
CA GLN A 147 -17.97 17.22 -38.46
C GLN A 147 -17.70 17.24 -36.95
N LYS A 148 -17.26 16.13 -36.35
CA LYS A 148 -16.87 16.09 -34.93
C LYS A 148 -15.72 17.04 -34.61
N ILE A 149 -14.71 17.14 -35.47
CA ILE A 149 -13.60 18.08 -35.29
C ILE A 149 -14.10 19.52 -35.31
N HIS A 150 -15.00 19.86 -36.25
CA HIS A 150 -15.63 21.18 -36.31
C HIS A 150 -16.43 21.47 -35.03
N GLU A 151 -17.31 20.56 -34.62
CA GLU A 151 -18.11 20.73 -33.40
C GLU A 151 -17.24 20.90 -32.14
N ALA A 152 -16.13 20.15 -32.04
CA ALA A 152 -15.19 20.26 -30.92
C ALA A 152 -14.47 21.61 -30.90
N TRP A 153 -13.97 22.08 -32.05
CA TRP A 153 -13.34 23.40 -32.15
C TRP A 153 -14.35 24.53 -31.93
N ASP A 154 -15.57 24.42 -32.44
CA ASP A 154 -16.62 25.41 -32.23
C ASP A 154 -16.97 25.55 -30.75
N GLN A 155 -17.09 24.43 -30.02
CA GLN A 155 -17.29 24.45 -28.56
C GLN A 155 -16.15 25.14 -27.84
N TYR A 156 -14.90 24.82 -28.20
CA TYR A 156 -13.73 25.47 -27.62
C TYR A 156 -13.70 26.98 -27.91
N LEU A 157 -13.81 27.38 -29.18
CA LEU A 157 -13.72 28.76 -29.63
C LEU A 157 -14.85 29.61 -29.03
N THR A 158 -16.08 29.09 -29.01
CA THR A 158 -17.21 29.72 -28.32
C THR A 158 -16.92 29.89 -26.83
N SER A 159 -16.34 28.89 -26.17
CA SER A 159 -16.03 28.95 -24.73
C SER A 159 -15.01 30.03 -24.37
N VAL A 160 -14.12 30.39 -25.30
CA VAL A 160 -13.12 31.46 -25.12
C VAL A 160 -13.57 32.81 -25.72
N GLY A 161 -14.79 32.89 -26.26
CA GLY A 161 -15.36 34.11 -26.84
C GLY A 161 -14.79 34.48 -28.21
N LEU A 162 -14.24 33.51 -28.93
CA LEU A 162 -13.81 33.67 -30.32
C LEU A 162 -14.92 33.10 -31.23
N GLU A 163 -15.66 33.99 -31.87
CA GLU A 163 -16.60 33.62 -32.93
C GLU A 163 -16.07 34.11 -34.27
N TYR A 164 -15.98 33.20 -35.22
CA TYR A 164 -15.62 33.53 -36.60
C TYR A 164 -16.91 33.51 -37.42
N GLU A 165 -17.50 34.68 -37.64
CA GLU A 165 -18.68 34.85 -38.50
C GLU A 165 -18.28 34.56 -39.97
N ASP A 166 -18.85 33.53 -40.58
CA ASP A 166 -19.04 33.54 -42.03
C ASP A 166 -20.31 32.76 -42.42
N GLU A 167 -21.17 33.39 -43.23
CA GLU A 167 -22.45 32.88 -43.71
C GLU A 167 -22.30 31.88 -44.87
N GLU A 168 -21.12 31.73 -45.49
CA GLU A 168 -20.95 30.86 -46.67
C GLU A 168 -19.84 29.79 -46.57
N HIS A 169 -18.81 29.95 -45.72
CA HIS A 169 -17.71 28.99 -45.61
C HIS A 169 -17.21 28.84 -44.16
N GLY A 170 -17.58 27.74 -43.50
CA GLY A 170 -17.06 27.43 -42.16
C GLY A 170 -15.53 27.30 -42.13
N LEU A 171 -14.92 27.53 -40.96
CA LEU A 171 -13.47 27.38 -40.75
C LEU A 171 -13.00 25.99 -41.15
N GLU A 172 -12.03 25.88 -42.06
CA GLU A 172 -11.43 24.59 -42.38
C GLU A 172 -10.30 24.28 -41.39
N PHE A 173 -10.43 23.20 -40.63
CA PHE A 173 -9.42 22.77 -39.64
C PHE A 173 -8.41 21.79 -40.26
N GLY A 174 -7.18 21.86 -39.76
CA GLY A 174 -6.08 20.96 -40.16
C GLY A 174 -5.02 20.83 -39.07
N TYR A 175 -3.94 20.12 -39.37
CA TYR A 175 -2.81 19.93 -38.46
C TYR A 175 -1.49 20.09 -39.22
N THR A 176 -0.51 20.75 -38.60
CA THR A 176 0.86 20.82 -39.11
C THR A 176 1.79 20.04 -38.20
N SER A 177 2.32 18.93 -38.69
CA SER A 177 3.27 18.07 -37.96
C SER A 177 4.71 18.60 -38.06
N PHE A 178 5.44 18.56 -36.94
CA PHE A 178 6.89 18.78 -36.87
C PHE A 178 7.69 17.48 -37.03
N GLY A 179 7.05 16.34 -36.79
CA GLY A 179 7.64 15.02 -36.90
C GLY A 179 6.59 13.92 -36.76
N THR A 180 7.04 12.69 -36.55
CA THR A 180 6.18 11.50 -36.43
C THR A 180 5.83 11.15 -34.99
N ASP A 181 6.36 11.88 -34.02
CA ASP A 181 6.03 11.70 -32.61
C ASP A 181 4.60 12.19 -32.32
N TYR A 182 3.92 11.58 -31.35
CA TYR A 182 2.60 11.99 -30.89
C TYR A 182 2.62 13.44 -30.39
N PHE A 183 1.61 14.23 -30.74
CA PHE A 183 1.45 15.62 -30.37
C PHE A 183 2.64 16.51 -30.75
N SER A 184 3.38 16.09 -31.78
CA SER A 184 4.51 16.83 -32.36
C SER A 184 4.05 17.69 -33.53
N GLY A 185 3.31 18.75 -33.21
CA GLY A 185 2.73 19.65 -34.21
C GLY A 185 1.81 20.67 -33.58
N TYR A 186 0.98 21.30 -34.42
CA TYR A 186 -0.03 22.25 -33.97
C TYR A 186 -1.27 22.20 -34.88
N PRO A 187 -2.47 22.41 -34.31
CA PRO A 187 -3.69 22.52 -35.09
C PRO A 187 -3.72 23.86 -35.84
N THR A 188 -4.37 23.88 -36.99
CA THR A 188 -4.50 25.05 -37.85
C THR A 188 -5.94 25.27 -38.26
N TYR A 189 -6.30 26.51 -38.58
CA TYR A 189 -7.54 26.84 -39.27
C TYR A 189 -7.24 27.68 -40.51
N THR A 190 -8.06 27.52 -41.55
CA THR A 190 -8.00 28.33 -42.77
C THR A 190 -9.23 29.21 -42.86
N LEU A 191 -9.00 30.52 -43.01
CA LEU A 191 -10.05 31.53 -43.22
C LEU A 191 -9.66 32.37 -44.44
N ASN A 192 -10.56 32.50 -45.41
CA ASN A 192 -10.34 33.27 -46.64
C ASN A 192 -9.04 32.89 -47.40
N GLY A 193 -8.67 31.60 -47.36
CA GLY A 193 -7.47 31.07 -48.01
C GLY A 193 -6.15 31.31 -47.25
N GLU A 194 -6.19 31.90 -46.05
CA GLU A 194 -5.04 32.03 -45.16
C GLU A 194 -5.09 30.99 -44.03
N THR A 195 -4.08 30.12 -43.95
CA THR A 195 -3.92 29.15 -42.85
C THR A 195 -3.16 29.75 -41.68
N LYS A 196 -3.70 29.62 -40.46
CA LYS A 196 -3.14 30.14 -39.21
C LYS A 196 -3.10 29.05 -38.15
N ALA A 197 -2.16 29.17 -37.21
CA ALA A 197 -2.06 28.27 -36.05
C ALA A 197 -3.18 28.55 -35.05
N LEU A 198 -3.73 27.49 -34.45
CA LEU A 198 -4.78 27.57 -33.44
C LEU A 198 -4.18 27.30 -32.05
N ASN A 199 -3.87 28.38 -31.34
CA ASN A 199 -3.26 28.33 -30.01
C ASN A 199 -4.32 28.24 -28.91
N TYR A 200 -3.90 27.81 -27.72
CA TYR A 200 -4.74 27.86 -26.54
C TYR A 200 -4.85 29.29 -26.00
N GLU A 201 -6.08 29.81 -25.97
CA GLU A 201 -6.47 31.14 -25.49
C GLU A 201 -7.37 31.08 -24.23
N GLY A 202 -7.49 29.91 -23.60
CA GLY A 202 -8.35 29.71 -22.42
C GLY A 202 -7.70 30.15 -21.11
N THR A 203 -8.53 30.33 -20.09
CA THR A 203 -8.12 30.63 -18.71
C THR A 203 -8.68 29.64 -17.67
N THR A 204 -9.64 28.78 -18.05
CA THR A 204 -10.22 27.76 -17.15
C THR A 204 -9.78 26.34 -17.51
N GLN A 205 -9.90 25.43 -16.54
CA GLN A 205 -9.65 24.01 -16.73
C GLN A 205 -10.62 23.41 -17.77
N GLU A 206 -11.89 23.81 -17.75
CA GLU A 206 -12.86 23.30 -18.75
C GLU A 206 -12.46 23.70 -20.17
N GLN A 207 -11.98 24.93 -20.36
CA GLN A 207 -11.50 25.39 -21.67
C GLN A 207 -10.23 24.65 -22.11
N ARG A 208 -9.35 24.27 -21.17
CA ARG A 208 -8.17 23.44 -21.44
C ARG A 208 -8.59 22.06 -21.94
N GLU A 209 -9.58 21.45 -21.29
CA GLU A 209 -10.12 20.15 -21.68
C GLU A 209 -10.77 20.18 -23.06
N LEU A 210 -11.54 21.21 -23.38
CA LEU A 210 -12.14 21.40 -24.71
C LEU A 210 -11.05 21.53 -25.79
N TYR A 211 -10.00 22.31 -25.53
CA TYR A 211 -8.87 22.45 -26.46
C TYR A 211 -8.14 21.12 -26.66
N ASP A 212 -7.80 20.41 -25.57
CA ASP A 212 -7.06 19.16 -25.64
C ASP A 212 -7.86 18.06 -26.35
N TYR A 213 -9.18 18.04 -26.14
CA TYR A 213 -10.08 17.16 -26.86
C TYR A 213 -10.09 17.48 -28.36
N ALA A 214 -10.33 18.74 -28.75
CA ALA A 214 -10.34 19.15 -30.16
C ALA A 214 -8.99 18.89 -30.86
N LEU A 215 -7.88 19.16 -30.16
CA LEU A 215 -6.52 18.85 -30.61
C LEU A 215 -6.34 17.35 -30.87
N SER A 216 -6.79 16.50 -29.96
CA SER A 216 -6.64 15.05 -30.09
C SER A 216 -7.38 14.49 -31.31
N LEU A 217 -8.57 15.00 -31.62
CA LEU A 217 -9.33 14.62 -32.81
C LEU A 217 -8.64 15.09 -34.09
N THR A 218 -8.18 16.35 -34.07
CA THR A 218 -7.55 16.99 -35.22
C THR A 218 -6.25 16.29 -35.59
N GLU A 219 -5.41 15.98 -34.60
CA GLU A 219 -4.19 15.22 -34.84
C GLU A 219 -4.50 13.79 -35.27
N ALA A 220 -5.48 13.13 -34.63
CA ALA A 220 -5.84 11.77 -35.01
C ALA A 220 -6.29 11.64 -36.47
N TYR A 221 -6.90 12.69 -37.02
CA TYR A 221 -7.38 12.72 -38.40
C TYR A 221 -6.40 13.33 -39.40
N TYR A 222 -5.71 14.42 -39.05
CA TYR A 222 -4.86 15.18 -39.97
C TYR A 222 -3.35 15.04 -39.70
N GLY A 223 -2.95 14.44 -38.58
CA GLY A 223 -1.54 14.31 -38.22
C GLY A 223 -0.79 13.31 -39.11
N ASP A 224 0.51 13.59 -39.32
CA ASP A 224 1.42 12.71 -40.09
C ASP A 224 1.95 11.53 -39.27
N SER A 225 1.87 11.64 -37.95
CA SER A 225 2.09 10.50 -37.08
C SER A 225 0.97 9.50 -37.34
N ASP A 226 1.29 8.21 -37.50
CA ASP A 226 0.34 7.10 -37.30
C ASP A 226 -0.16 7.05 -35.82
N SER A 227 -0.27 8.22 -35.15
CA SER A 227 -0.46 8.43 -33.73
C SER A 227 -1.75 7.79 -33.25
N ALA A 228 -2.81 7.99 -34.02
CA ALA A 228 -4.09 7.41 -33.67
C ALA A 228 -4.15 5.91 -34.01
N ASN A 229 -3.36 5.41 -34.99
CA ASN A 229 -3.28 3.99 -35.34
C ASN A 229 -2.45 3.18 -34.33
N SER A 230 -1.56 3.84 -33.60
CA SER A 230 -0.64 3.22 -32.65
C SER A 230 -1.07 3.36 -31.19
N LEU A 231 -1.94 4.33 -30.87
CA LEU A 231 -2.55 4.50 -29.56
C LEU A 231 -3.93 3.83 -29.48
N LYS A 232 -4.29 3.43 -28.26
CA LYS A 232 -5.65 2.98 -27.95
C LYS A 232 -6.58 4.18 -27.83
N THR A 233 -7.48 4.34 -28.79
CA THR A 233 -8.40 5.49 -28.89
C THR A 233 -9.71 5.24 -28.14
N ALA A 234 -10.43 6.32 -27.80
CA ALA A 234 -11.75 6.28 -27.18
C ALA A 234 -12.86 5.83 -28.15
N ALA A 235 -12.56 5.65 -29.45
CA ALA A 235 -13.49 5.04 -30.41
C ALA A 235 -13.86 3.60 -30.01
N ASN A 236 -12.95 2.88 -29.30
CA ASN A 236 -13.30 1.62 -28.64
C ASN A 236 -13.87 1.93 -27.23
N PRO A 237 -15.12 1.51 -26.93
CA PRO A 237 -15.74 1.71 -25.62
C PRO A 237 -14.91 1.19 -24.43
N GLU A 238 -14.15 0.10 -24.59
CA GLU A 238 -13.29 -0.45 -23.52
C GLU A 238 -12.16 0.52 -23.15
N ASN A 239 -11.59 1.21 -24.16
CA ASN A 239 -10.54 2.19 -23.95
C ASN A 239 -11.11 3.49 -23.38
N ALA A 240 -12.29 3.93 -23.84
CA ALA A 240 -12.92 5.18 -23.40
C ALA A 240 -13.08 5.24 -21.87
N GLY A 241 -13.48 4.12 -21.25
CA GLY A 241 -13.61 4.04 -19.80
C GLY A 241 -12.26 4.19 -19.07
N TYR A 242 -11.21 3.54 -19.57
CA TYR A 242 -9.87 3.64 -18.98
C TYR A 242 -9.22 5.01 -19.20
N ILE A 243 -9.42 5.61 -20.38
CA ILE A 243 -8.98 6.98 -20.69
C ILE A 243 -9.62 7.95 -19.69
N LYS A 244 -10.94 7.85 -19.48
CA LYS A 244 -11.63 8.68 -18.49
C LYS A 244 -11.07 8.49 -17.08
N TYR A 245 -10.77 7.24 -16.69
CA TYR A 245 -10.12 6.95 -15.41
C TYR A 245 -8.75 7.64 -15.29
N LEU A 246 -7.91 7.59 -16.34
CA LEU A 246 -6.61 8.27 -16.39
C LEU A 246 -6.76 9.80 -16.37
N THR A 247 -7.72 10.36 -17.11
CA THR A 247 -8.02 11.79 -17.14
C THR A 247 -8.40 12.31 -15.76
N ASN A 248 -9.25 11.59 -15.02
CA ASN A 248 -9.63 11.96 -13.66
C ASN A 248 -8.40 12.01 -12.73
N ILE A 249 -7.49 11.04 -12.83
CA ILE A 249 -6.25 11.02 -12.05
C ILE A 249 -5.36 12.22 -12.43
N PHE A 250 -5.19 12.46 -13.73
CA PHE A 250 -4.40 13.57 -14.23
C PHE A 250 -4.91 14.91 -13.69
N GLN A 251 -6.22 15.18 -13.78
CA GLN A 251 -6.84 16.38 -13.23
C GLN A 251 -6.62 16.49 -11.72
N ARG A 252 -6.73 15.37 -10.98
CA ARG A 252 -6.47 15.37 -9.53
C ARG A 252 -5.03 15.73 -9.23
N ILE A 253 -4.07 15.19 -9.99
CA ILE A 253 -2.65 15.52 -9.88
C ILE A 253 -2.40 17.00 -10.20
N GLN A 254 -3.06 17.58 -11.22
CA GLN A 254 -2.94 19.01 -11.52
C GLN A 254 -3.42 19.91 -10.37
N GLN A 255 -4.46 19.47 -9.64
CA GLN A 255 -5.05 20.25 -8.55
C GLN A 255 -4.23 20.21 -7.26
N THR A 256 -3.70 19.05 -6.87
CA THR A 256 -3.03 18.88 -5.55
C THR A 256 -1.58 18.43 -5.61
N GLY A 257 -1.07 18.11 -6.79
CA GLY A 257 0.22 17.48 -6.97
C GLY A 257 0.20 15.99 -6.63
N TYR A 258 1.35 15.35 -6.83
CA TYR A 258 1.55 13.93 -6.56
C TYR A 258 2.83 13.68 -5.75
N TYR A 259 2.97 12.46 -5.26
CA TYR A 259 4.23 11.93 -4.75
C TYR A 259 4.33 10.43 -5.06
N THR A 260 5.55 9.91 -4.97
CA THR A 260 5.83 8.48 -5.14
C THR A 260 6.61 7.96 -3.95
N GLU A 261 6.52 6.66 -3.71
CA GLU A 261 7.36 5.96 -2.73
C GLU A 261 8.66 5.49 -3.37
N GLU A 262 9.78 5.66 -2.66
CA GLU A 262 11.12 5.28 -3.13
C GLU A 262 11.25 3.76 -3.32
N ASP A 263 10.84 2.99 -2.29
CA ASP A 263 10.83 1.52 -2.33
C ASP A 263 9.39 1.01 -2.44
N GLN A 264 8.87 0.98 -3.67
CA GLN A 264 7.50 0.52 -3.95
C GLN A 264 7.27 -0.93 -3.51
N SER A 265 8.32 -1.75 -3.36
CA SER A 265 8.19 -3.16 -2.95
C SER A 265 7.85 -3.32 -1.47
N LYS A 266 8.26 -2.37 -0.63
CA LYS A 266 7.99 -2.33 0.82
C LYS A 266 6.91 -1.33 1.22
N THR A 267 6.28 -0.70 0.23
CA THR A 267 5.27 0.34 0.44
C THR A 267 4.01 0.00 -0.35
N ILE A 268 3.76 0.63 -1.49
CA ILE A 268 2.51 0.45 -2.26
C ILE A 268 2.28 -0.96 -2.79
N LYS A 269 3.29 -1.84 -2.83
CA LYS A 269 3.14 -3.26 -3.19
C LYS A 269 3.05 -4.19 -1.97
N ASP A 270 3.19 -3.65 -0.77
CA ASP A 270 3.02 -4.36 0.49
C ASP A 270 1.64 -4.03 1.08
N ASN A 271 0.76 -5.04 1.09
CA ASN A 271 -0.61 -4.90 1.58
C ASN A 271 -0.65 -4.54 3.07
N ALA A 272 0.24 -5.12 3.88
CA ALA A 272 0.28 -4.86 5.31
C ALA A 272 0.68 -3.42 5.61
N TRP A 273 1.70 -2.92 4.90
CA TRP A 273 2.08 -1.51 4.97
C TRP A 273 0.91 -0.60 4.57
N PHE A 274 0.25 -0.88 3.45
CA PHE A 274 -0.83 -0.04 2.94
C PHE A 274 -2.00 0.04 3.93
N GLU A 275 -2.42 -1.11 4.46
CA GLU A 275 -3.46 -1.17 5.49
C GLU A 275 -3.06 -0.41 6.75
N GLU A 276 -1.83 -0.61 7.23
CA GLU A 276 -1.32 0.06 8.43
C GLU A 276 -1.32 1.59 8.28
N GLN A 277 -0.91 2.09 7.12
CA GLN A 277 -0.91 3.54 6.85
C GLN A 277 -2.33 4.13 6.77
N LEU A 278 -3.30 3.38 6.23
CA LEU A 278 -4.71 3.77 6.25
C LEU A 278 -5.26 3.82 7.68
N ARG A 279 -4.96 2.82 8.51
CA ARG A 279 -5.38 2.78 9.93
C ARG A 279 -4.76 3.89 10.76
N LYS A 280 -3.49 4.25 10.49
CA LYS A 280 -2.82 5.40 11.12
C LYS A 280 -3.33 6.76 10.60
N GLY A 281 -4.10 6.77 9.50
CA GLY A 281 -4.56 7.98 8.83
C GLY A 281 -3.44 8.78 8.16
N GLU A 282 -2.29 8.16 7.91
CA GLU A 282 -1.22 8.76 7.08
C GLU A 282 -1.61 8.76 5.60
N LEU A 283 -2.33 7.71 5.19
CA LEU A 283 -2.99 7.63 3.90
C LEU A 283 -4.50 7.82 4.05
N GLN A 284 -5.09 8.49 3.08
CA GLN A 284 -6.53 8.74 3.00
C GLN A 284 -7.07 8.22 1.67
N LEU A 285 -8.31 7.76 1.68
CA LEU A 285 -9.00 7.32 0.47
C LEU A 285 -9.93 8.43 -0.01
N GLU A 286 -9.95 8.64 -1.31
CA GLU A 286 -10.94 9.47 -1.98
C GLU A 286 -11.53 8.69 -3.15
N TYR A 287 -12.84 8.80 -3.36
CA TYR A 287 -13.52 8.22 -4.52
C TYR A 287 -14.01 9.31 -5.46
N TYR A 288 -14.05 9.02 -6.76
CA TYR A 288 -14.58 9.94 -7.75
C TYR A 288 -16.11 9.98 -7.71
N SER A 289 -16.69 11.13 -7.34
CA SER A 289 -18.14 11.39 -7.41
C SER A 289 -18.51 11.80 -8.84
N THR A 290 -19.37 11.01 -9.49
CA THR A 290 -19.89 11.34 -10.83
C THR A 290 -20.87 12.51 -10.81
N THR A 291 -21.51 12.77 -9.66
CA THR A 291 -22.42 13.90 -9.45
C THR A 291 -21.64 15.20 -9.31
N ASP A 292 -20.62 15.22 -8.45
CA ASP A 292 -19.84 16.43 -8.17
C ASP A 292 -18.66 16.62 -9.12
N LYS A 293 -18.38 15.62 -9.97
CA LYS A 293 -17.26 15.56 -10.91
C LYS A 293 -15.90 15.84 -10.25
N LYS A 294 -15.71 15.29 -9.03
CA LYS A 294 -14.48 15.47 -8.25
C LYS A 294 -14.26 14.29 -7.29
N PHE A 295 -13.03 14.17 -6.81
CA PHE A 295 -12.69 13.24 -5.73
C PHE A 295 -13.20 13.74 -4.37
N ILE A 296 -13.83 12.85 -3.62
CA ILE A 296 -14.38 13.11 -2.29
C ILE A 296 -13.77 12.12 -1.31
N SER A 297 -13.30 12.63 -0.16
CA SER A 297 -12.72 11.80 0.89
C SER A 297 -13.76 10.84 1.49
N THR A 298 -13.30 9.63 1.76
CA THR A 298 -14.03 8.57 2.45
C THR A 298 -13.15 7.97 3.54
N SER A 299 -13.77 7.30 4.52
CA SER A 299 -13.06 6.55 5.54
C SER A 299 -13.36 5.06 5.42
N ILE A 300 -12.52 4.24 6.03
CA ILE A 300 -12.66 2.78 6.07
C ILE A 300 -14.06 2.39 6.58
N ASP A 301 -14.57 3.08 7.60
CA ASP A 301 -15.86 2.77 8.23
C ASP A 301 -17.08 3.26 7.44
N GLN A 302 -16.90 4.24 6.55
CA GLN A 302 -17.98 4.85 5.78
C GLN A 302 -18.08 4.29 4.35
N ASP A 303 -17.01 3.65 3.85
CA ASP A 303 -17.02 3.10 2.50
C ASP A 303 -17.74 1.74 2.45
N SER A 304 -18.85 1.69 1.71
CA SER A 304 -19.65 0.48 1.49
C SER A 304 -18.89 -0.67 0.83
N SER A 305 -17.75 -0.39 0.18
CA SER A 305 -16.96 -1.38 -0.56
C SER A 305 -15.89 -2.03 0.31
N ILE A 306 -15.62 -1.50 1.50
CA ILE A 306 -14.58 -1.95 2.42
C ILE A 306 -15.25 -2.60 3.62
N GLN A 307 -14.70 -3.73 4.06
CA GLN A 307 -15.14 -4.43 5.26
C GLN A 307 -13.94 -4.76 6.13
N GLU A 308 -14.12 -4.57 7.42
CA GLU A 308 -13.18 -5.03 8.44
C GLU A 308 -13.61 -6.41 8.93
N VAL A 309 -12.72 -7.39 8.80
CA VAL A 309 -12.99 -8.79 9.14
C VAL A 309 -11.85 -9.35 9.99
N GLU A 310 -12.14 -10.39 10.78
CA GLU A 310 -11.12 -11.13 11.52
C GLU A 310 -10.19 -11.87 10.54
N ASP A 311 -8.87 -11.83 10.74
CA ASP A 311 -7.95 -12.61 9.92
C ASP A 311 -7.83 -14.05 10.46
N GLU A 312 -8.79 -14.90 10.10
CA GLU A 312 -8.85 -16.29 10.56
C GLU A 312 -7.57 -17.08 10.28
N ARG A 313 -6.85 -16.77 9.19
CA ARG A 313 -5.61 -17.48 8.82
C ARG A 313 -4.46 -17.08 9.72
N GLU A 314 -4.30 -15.78 9.96
CA GLU A 314 -3.28 -15.26 10.86
C GLU A 314 -3.56 -15.70 12.31
N ILE A 315 -4.82 -15.68 12.72
CA ILE A 315 -5.27 -16.23 14.01
C ILE A 315 -4.84 -17.70 14.16
N ALA A 316 -5.09 -18.54 13.16
CA ALA A 316 -4.72 -19.96 13.21
C ALA A 316 -3.19 -20.16 13.33
N LEU A 317 -2.40 -19.37 12.60
CA LEU A 317 -0.93 -19.42 12.68
C LEU A 317 -0.42 -18.95 14.05
N VAL A 318 -1.01 -17.89 14.59
CA VAL A 318 -0.65 -17.36 15.92
C VAL A 318 -1.05 -18.35 17.02
N GLU A 319 -2.21 -19.01 16.90
CA GLU A 319 -2.64 -20.06 17.82
C GLU A 319 -1.67 -21.26 17.81
N GLU A 320 -1.23 -21.70 16.63
CA GLU A 320 -0.24 -22.77 16.52
C GLU A 320 1.09 -22.38 17.17
N LYS A 321 1.61 -21.19 16.87
CA LYS A 321 2.85 -20.67 17.45
C LYS A 321 2.76 -20.53 18.96
N TYR A 322 1.66 -20.00 19.47
CA TYR A 322 1.38 -19.88 20.91
C TYR A 322 1.40 -21.25 21.59
N LYS A 323 0.76 -22.27 21.01
CA LYS A 323 0.79 -23.65 21.53
C LYS A 323 2.21 -24.20 21.59
N MET A 324 3.00 -23.99 20.55
CA MET A 324 4.40 -24.44 20.51
C MET A 324 5.26 -23.74 21.58
N ASP A 325 5.16 -22.42 21.68
CA ASP A 325 5.95 -21.62 22.62
C ASP A 325 5.54 -21.91 24.06
N MET A 326 4.24 -22.10 24.32
CA MET A 326 3.73 -22.51 25.63
C MET A 326 4.25 -23.88 26.05
N ALA A 327 4.24 -24.87 25.13
CA ALA A 327 4.78 -26.19 25.40
C ALA A 327 6.29 -26.14 25.74
N GLN A 328 7.05 -25.25 25.09
CA GLN A 328 8.46 -25.03 25.43
C GLN A 328 8.64 -24.42 26.83
N VAL A 329 7.81 -23.44 27.19
CA VAL A 329 7.83 -22.82 28.53
C VAL A 329 7.50 -23.87 29.59
N GLU A 330 6.44 -24.66 29.39
CA GLU A 330 6.07 -25.76 30.29
C GLU A 330 7.19 -26.80 30.42
N GLN A 331 7.87 -27.15 29.33
CA GLN A 331 8.98 -28.09 29.37
C GLN A 331 10.16 -27.53 30.18
N MET A 332 10.48 -26.24 30.03
CA MET A 332 11.53 -25.58 30.81
C MET A 332 11.14 -25.46 32.29
N ASP A 333 9.88 -25.16 32.60
CA ASP A 333 9.38 -25.08 33.97
C ASP A 333 9.52 -26.44 34.68
N ASN A 334 9.10 -27.51 34.01
CA ASN A 334 9.27 -28.89 34.49
C ASN A 334 10.74 -29.24 34.73
N LYS A 335 11.65 -28.76 33.87
CA LYS A 335 13.09 -28.97 34.04
C LYS A 335 13.62 -28.25 35.27
N PHE A 336 13.24 -27.00 35.48
CA PHE A 336 13.62 -26.24 36.67
C PHE A 336 13.05 -26.87 37.95
N ASP A 337 11.84 -27.41 37.94
CA ASP A 337 11.28 -28.16 39.07
C ASP A 337 12.08 -29.43 39.40
N MET A 338 12.55 -30.15 38.37
CA MET A 338 13.43 -31.31 38.59
C MET A 338 14.79 -30.89 39.18
N GLU A 339 15.36 -29.79 38.69
CA GLU A 339 16.65 -29.27 39.19
C GLU A 339 16.53 -28.76 40.63
N LEU A 340 15.45 -28.05 40.99
CA LEU A 340 15.17 -27.63 42.36
C LEU A 340 15.02 -28.82 43.30
N LYS A 341 14.25 -29.85 42.93
CA LYS A 341 14.11 -31.08 43.72
C LYS A 341 15.46 -31.78 43.94
N LYS A 342 16.33 -31.76 42.93
CA LYS A 342 17.68 -32.32 43.04
C LYS A 342 18.52 -31.50 44.01
N LEU A 343 18.52 -30.18 43.88
CA LEU A 343 19.23 -29.28 44.79
C LEU A 343 18.74 -29.44 46.24
N ASP A 344 17.43 -29.54 46.48
CA ASP A 344 16.86 -29.82 47.80
C ASP A 344 17.36 -31.14 48.38
N THR A 345 17.42 -32.19 47.55
CA THR A 345 17.94 -33.49 47.97
C THR A 345 19.44 -33.40 48.34
N GLU A 346 20.22 -32.68 47.53
CA GLU A 346 21.64 -32.42 47.80
C GLU A 346 21.84 -31.58 49.05
N HIS A 347 21.03 -30.54 49.25
CA HIS A 347 21.03 -29.68 50.44
C HIS A 347 20.80 -30.51 51.71
N ASN A 348 19.76 -31.35 51.72
CA ASN A 348 19.45 -32.23 52.85
C ASN A 348 20.59 -33.21 53.17
N ALA A 349 21.25 -33.76 52.14
CA ALA A 349 22.41 -34.63 52.32
C ALA A 349 23.62 -33.88 52.89
N LEU A 350 23.92 -32.68 52.36
CA LEU A 350 25.00 -31.82 52.83
C LEU A 350 24.76 -31.33 54.25
N GLN A 351 23.52 -30.95 54.59
CA GLN A 351 23.12 -30.53 55.93
C GLN A 351 23.30 -31.68 56.93
N THR A 352 22.90 -32.90 56.57
CA THR A 352 23.12 -34.09 57.40
C THR A 352 24.62 -34.35 57.63
N GLU A 353 25.45 -34.19 56.59
CA GLU A 353 26.91 -34.33 56.72
C GLU A 353 27.50 -33.23 57.61
N TYR A 354 27.04 -31.99 57.43
CA TYR A 354 27.44 -30.83 58.22
C TYR A 354 27.15 -31.03 59.70
N ASP A 355 25.93 -31.43 60.06
CA ASP A 355 25.51 -31.65 61.45
C ASP A 355 26.29 -32.82 62.10
N SER A 356 26.59 -33.87 61.32
CA SER A 356 27.45 -34.97 61.77
C SER A 356 28.88 -34.51 62.06
N VAL A 357 29.50 -33.75 61.15
CA VAL A 357 30.86 -33.20 61.33
C VAL A 357 30.91 -32.22 62.50
N LYS A 358 29.91 -31.34 62.61
CA LYS A 358 29.77 -30.38 63.71
C LYS A 358 29.68 -31.11 65.05
N SER A 359 28.84 -32.13 65.17
CA SER A 359 28.73 -32.94 66.39
C SER A 359 30.06 -33.58 66.80
N VAL A 360 30.86 -34.04 65.83
CA VAL A 360 32.19 -34.60 66.09
C VAL A 360 33.17 -33.53 66.58
N ILE A 361 33.12 -32.33 66.02
CA ILE A 361 33.92 -31.19 66.47
C ILE A 361 33.54 -30.84 67.92
N ASP A 362 32.24 -30.65 68.19
CA ASP A 362 31.73 -30.27 69.53
C ASP A 362 32.18 -31.28 70.60
N LYS A 363 32.02 -32.59 70.33
CA LYS A 363 32.48 -33.67 71.23
C LYS A 363 33.99 -33.66 71.46
N ASN A 364 34.78 -33.32 70.44
CA ASN A 364 36.23 -33.24 70.57
C ASN A 364 36.66 -32.01 71.38
N VAL A 365 35.97 -30.87 71.20
CA VAL A 365 36.19 -29.65 71.99
C VAL A 365 35.85 -29.93 73.46
N GLU A 366 34.71 -30.53 73.77
CA GLU A 366 34.32 -30.90 75.13
C GLU A 366 35.34 -31.84 75.80
N LYS A 367 35.78 -32.89 75.10
CA LYS A 367 36.83 -33.79 75.62
C LYS A 367 38.12 -33.04 75.90
N THR A 368 38.53 -32.16 75.00
CA THR A 368 39.75 -31.36 75.16
C THR A 368 39.61 -30.44 76.38
N PHE A 369 38.47 -29.76 76.52
CA PHE A 369 38.17 -28.87 77.65
C PHE A 369 38.18 -29.61 78.98
N ASN A 370 37.56 -30.80 79.04
CA ASN A 370 37.54 -31.66 80.25
C ASN A 370 38.91 -32.26 80.61
N ILE A 371 39.88 -32.30 79.69
CA ILE A 371 41.25 -32.75 79.96
C ILE A 371 42.11 -31.60 80.52
N PHE A 372 41.75 -30.35 80.22
CA PHE A 372 42.51 -29.16 80.63
C PHE A 372 41.86 -28.35 81.76
N SER A 373 40.67 -28.75 82.23
CA SER A 373 40.01 -28.24 83.45
C SER A 373 40.12 -29.26 84.57
#